data_AF-A0A396YNK4-F1
#
_entry.id   AF-A0A396YNK4-F1
#
_cell.length_a   1.000
_cell.length_b   1.000
_cell.length_c   1.000
_cell.angle_alpha   90.00
_cell.angle_beta   90.00
_cell.angle_gamma   90.00
#
_symmetry.space_group_name_H-M   'P 1'
#
loop_
_entity.id
_entity.type
_entity.pdbx_description
1 polymer ?
#
loop_
_entity_poly.entity_id
_entity_poly.type
_entity_poly.pdbx_seq_one_letter_code
_entity_poly.pdbx_strand_id
1 'polypeptide(L)'
;MSFNIQKGAKDMKKIIFVSFIFLITFQFCRENSAGDASSKSQNVSEISENAKKKIEILNISDKRLVGFYGLSGTEWHEIVAMESKYPYLKLAHANAEMNGKDKALFFKFYNYKEDYPEIYRIDFKEAENEAEYYAEYNGKRIYKVLFVSQFRGGTSSHIYVKFFKIDEMKLAPDLFDGLVARASKIGDPYPIHVKTYKTLIDVEMDDRIGACFEEPSPEGREWPNCKPPGYNNLK
;
A
#
# COMPACT_ATOMS: atom_id res chain seq x y z
N MET A 1 -44.77 12.29 -45.09
CA MET A 1 -43.45 12.62 -44.49
C MET A 1 -42.56 11.41 -44.66
N SER A 2 -41.60 11.48 -45.58
CA SER A 2 -40.70 10.38 -45.91
C SER A 2 -39.32 10.68 -45.33
N PHE A 3 -38.80 9.82 -44.46
CA PHE A 3 -37.48 9.97 -43.85
C PHE A 3 -36.39 9.41 -44.78
N ASN A 4 -35.34 10.22 -44.96
CA ASN A 4 -34.27 10.01 -45.93
C ASN A 4 -33.12 9.23 -45.27
N ILE A 5 -33.02 7.93 -45.54
CA ILE A 5 -31.97 7.02 -45.05
C ILE A 5 -30.87 6.93 -46.11
N GLN A 6 -29.95 7.90 -46.17
CA GLN A 6 -28.76 7.79 -47.03
C GLN A 6 -27.44 8.28 -46.41
N LYS A 7 -27.41 8.67 -45.13
CA LYS A 7 -26.20 9.26 -44.54
C LYS A 7 -25.25 8.27 -43.81
N GLY A 8 -25.60 6.99 -43.70
CA GLY A 8 -24.86 6.01 -42.88
C GLY A 8 -23.72 5.22 -43.56
N ALA A 9 -23.54 5.31 -44.88
CA ALA A 9 -22.64 4.42 -45.61
C ALA A 9 -21.23 4.99 -45.88
N LYS A 10 -20.99 6.28 -45.64
CA LYS A 10 -19.69 6.92 -45.94
C LYS A 10 -18.68 6.87 -44.79
N ASP A 11 -19.12 6.79 -43.54
CA ASP A 11 -18.22 6.87 -42.38
C ASP A 11 -17.64 5.51 -41.96
N MET A 12 -18.28 4.41 -42.35
CA MET A 12 -17.82 3.04 -42.02
C MET A 12 -16.56 2.63 -42.80
N LYS A 13 -16.27 3.28 -43.94
CA LYS A 13 -15.06 3.00 -44.75
C LYS A 13 -13.79 3.65 -44.19
N LYS A 14 -13.90 4.70 -43.36
CA LYS A 14 -12.74 5.38 -42.77
C LYS A 14 -12.17 4.66 -41.54
N ILE A 15 -13.01 3.94 -40.79
CA ILE A 15 -12.59 3.25 -39.56
C ILE A 15 -11.77 1.98 -39.86
N ILE A 16 -12.07 1.31 -40.97
CA ILE A 16 -11.36 0.07 -41.37
C ILE A 16 -9.94 0.38 -41.88
N PHE A 17 -9.72 1.53 -42.53
CA PHE A 17 -8.41 1.88 -43.09
C PHE A 17 -7.38 2.28 -42.03
N VAL A 18 -7.81 2.84 -40.88
CA VAL A 18 -6.92 3.22 -39.78
C VAL A 18 -6.50 2.00 -38.93
N SER A 19 -7.32 0.95 -38.87
CA SER A 19 -6.97 -0.27 -38.12
C SER A 19 -5.94 -1.17 -38.81
N PHE A 20 -5.78 -1.07 -40.13
CA PHE A 20 -4.83 -1.92 -40.88
C PHE A 20 -3.39 -1.42 -40.86
N ILE A 21 -3.17 -0.12 -40.62
CA ILE A 21 -1.83 0.49 -40.59
C ILE A 21 -1.11 0.22 -39.24
N PHE A 22 -1.86 0.07 -38.14
CA PHE A 22 -1.28 -0.20 -36.82
C PHE A 22 -0.76 -1.65 -36.64
N LEU A 23 -1.20 -2.58 -37.49
CA LEU A 23 -0.79 -3.99 -37.41
C LEU A 23 0.53 -4.30 -38.13
N ILE A 24 1.01 -3.41 -39.00
CA ILE A 24 2.25 -3.63 -39.78
C ILE A 24 3.50 -3.12 -39.03
N THR A 25 3.37 -2.20 -38.06
CA THR A 25 4.50 -1.71 -37.27
C THR A 25 4.92 -2.62 -36.11
N PHE A 26 4.09 -3.60 -35.73
CA PHE A 26 4.43 -4.54 -34.63
C PHE A 26 5.27 -5.75 -35.05
N GLN A 27 5.44 -6.02 -36.35
CA GLN A 27 6.25 -7.16 -36.82
C GLN A 27 7.72 -6.84 -37.12
N PHE A 28 8.16 -5.58 -37.06
CA PHE A 28 9.55 -5.19 -37.36
C PHE A 28 10.45 -4.93 -36.13
N CYS A 29 10.08 -5.45 -34.95
CA CYS A 29 10.97 -5.48 -33.77
C CYS A 29 11.28 -6.91 -33.30
N ARG A 30 11.35 -7.85 -34.25
CA ARG A 30 11.93 -9.17 -34.02
C ARG A 30 13.13 -9.32 -34.95
N GLU A 31 14.27 -9.62 -34.33
CA GLU A 31 15.60 -9.93 -34.90
C GLU A 31 16.50 -8.73 -35.24
N ASN A 32 17.38 -8.41 -34.30
CA ASN A 32 18.82 -8.39 -34.55
C ASN A 32 19.59 -8.18 -33.24
N SER A 33 20.21 -9.24 -32.72
CA SER A 33 21.50 -9.22 -32.02
C SER A 33 21.97 -10.66 -31.81
N ALA A 34 22.41 -11.28 -32.91
CA ALA A 34 23.30 -12.43 -32.86
C ALA A 34 24.71 -11.92 -33.23
N GLY A 35 25.66 -12.11 -32.31
CA GLY A 35 27.07 -11.82 -32.48
C GLY A 35 27.86 -12.65 -31.47
N ASP A 36 28.45 -13.73 -31.96
CA ASP A 36 29.25 -14.72 -31.22
C ASP A 36 30.47 -14.11 -30.51
N ALA A 37 30.76 -14.62 -29.31
CA ALA A 37 32.12 -14.71 -28.81
C ALA A 37 32.33 -15.94 -27.91
N SER A 38 33.29 -16.76 -28.36
CA SER A 38 33.81 -18.01 -27.83
C SER A 38 34.31 -17.97 -26.36
N SER A 39 34.04 -19.09 -25.67
CA SER A 39 34.75 -19.75 -24.57
C SER A 39 35.57 -18.92 -23.57
N LYS A 40 35.12 -18.95 -22.31
CA LYS A 40 35.99 -19.20 -21.15
C LYS A 40 35.20 -19.88 -20.05
N SER A 41 35.60 -21.12 -19.77
CA SER A 41 35.33 -21.80 -18.51
C SER A 41 35.76 -20.88 -17.37
N GLN A 42 34.78 -20.37 -16.64
CA GLN A 42 34.97 -19.85 -15.30
C GLN A 42 33.99 -20.60 -14.41
N ASN A 43 34.56 -21.29 -13.43
CA ASN A 43 33.93 -21.57 -12.14
C ASN A 43 33.29 -20.28 -11.62
N VAL A 44 32.05 -20.02 -12.03
CA VAL A 44 31.16 -19.13 -11.32
C VAL A 44 30.60 -20.02 -10.23
N SER A 45 31.14 -19.79 -9.04
CA SER A 45 30.59 -20.23 -7.76
C SER A 45 29.08 -20.41 -7.86
N GLU A 46 28.59 -21.49 -7.25
CA GLU A 46 27.23 -21.55 -6.72
C GLU A 46 26.95 -20.24 -5.94
N ILE A 47 26.49 -19.20 -6.63
CA ILE A 47 25.84 -18.06 -6.00
C ILE A 47 24.46 -18.59 -5.66
N SER A 48 24.45 -19.41 -4.60
CA SER A 48 23.35 -19.60 -3.68
C SER A 48 21.98 -19.19 -4.24
N GLU A 49 21.31 -20.15 -4.88
CA GLU A 49 19.84 -20.19 -4.96
C GLU A 49 19.17 -20.20 -3.55
N ASN A 50 19.98 -20.13 -2.49
CA ASN A 50 19.60 -20.12 -1.08
C ASN A 50 19.44 -18.72 -0.45
N ALA A 51 19.35 -17.64 -1.23
CA ALA A 51 18.63 -16.45 -0.75
C ALA A 51 17.12 -16.72 -0.73
N LYS A 52 16.71 -17.80 -0.03
CA LYS A 52 15.32 -18.12 0.26
C LYS A 52 14.72 -16.88 0.89
N LYS A 53 13.68 -16.35 0.23
CA LYS A 53 12.71 -15.39 0.77
C LYS A 53 12.21 -15.92 2.12
N LYS A 54 12.95 -15.66 3.21
CA LYS A 54 12.61 -16.19 4.52
C LYS A 54 11.45 -15.37 5.05
N ILE A 55 10.28 -15.98 5.01
CA ILE A 55 9.10 -15.49 5.72
C ILE A 55 9.23 -15.98 7.16
N GLU A 56 9.16 -15.05 8.09
CA GLU A 56 9.23 -15.30 9.51
C GLU A 56 7.92 -14.82 10.14
N ILE A 57 7.21 -15.75 10.80
CA ILE A 57 6.03 -15.40 11.60
C ILE A 57 6.50 -14.89 12.95
N LEU A 58 5.93 -13.75 13.35
CA LEU A 58 6.31 -13.02 14.56
C LEU A 58 5.25 -13.21 15.63
N ASN A 59 5.69 -13.26 16.88
CA ASN A 59 4.80 -13.13 18.02
C ASN A 59 4.45 -11.66 18.23
N ILE A 60 3.25 -11.34 18.73
CA ILE A 60 2.84 -9.96 19.01
C ILE A 60 3.76 -9.20 19.97
N SER A 61 4.48 -9.94 20.83
CA SER A 61 5.47 -9.38 21.75
C SER A 61 6.82 -9.04 21.10
N ASP A 62 7.01 -9.34 19.82
CA ASP A 62 8.26 -9.04 19.11
C ASP A 62 8.48 -7.52 18.98
N LYS A 63 9.63 -7.04 19.46
CA LYS A 63 9.95 -5.60 19.49
C LYS A 63 10.03 -4.98 18.10
N ARG A 64 10.25 -5.78 17.03
CA ARG A 64 10.27 -5.31 15.65
C ARG A 64 8.89 -4.85 15.17
N LEU A 65 7.82 -5.26 15.86
CA LEU A 65 6.45 -4.81 15.61
C LEU A 65 6.19 -3.39 16.16
N VAL A 66 7.07 -2.85 17.00
CA VAL A 66 6.86 -1.51 17.55
C VAL A 66 7.21 -0.46 16.51
N GLY A 67 6.24 0.39 16.17
CA GLY A 67 6.45 1.49 15.25
C GLY A 67 5.20 1.95 14.52
N PHE A 68 5.44 2.74 13.48
CA PHE A 68 4.40 3.27 12.61
C PHE A 68 4.19 2.36 11.40
N TYR A 69 2.97 2.34 10.90
CA TYR A 69 2.52 1.50 9.81
C TYR A 69 1.69 2.33 8.83
N GLY A 70 1.97 2.19 7.53
CA GLY A 70 1.03 2.61 6.50
C GLY A 70 -0.03 1.54 6.32
N LEU A 71 -1.31 1.92 6.43
CA LEU A 71 -2.43 1.04 6.14
C LEU A 71 -2.75 1.12 4.65
N SER A 72 -2.53 0.00 3.95
CA SER A 72 -2.90 -0.14 2.55
C SER A 72 -4.22 -0.89 2.43
N GLY A 73 -5.03 -0.51 1.44
CA GLY A 73 -6.32 -1.13 1.14
C GLY A 73 -7.49 -0.15 1.29
N THR A 74 -8.43 -0.22 0.33
CA THR A 74 -9.59 0.68 0.27
C THR A 74 -10.63 0.42 1.35
N GLU A 75 -10.54 -0.64 2.15
CA GLU A 75 -11.66 -1.15 2.96
C GLU A 75 -11.55 -0.80 4.46
N TRP A 76 -10.47 -0.16 4.90
CA TRP A 76 -10.27 0.19 6.32
C TRP A 76 -11.41 1.05 6.89
N HIS A 77 -11.93 1.98 6.09
CA HIS A 77 -13.03 2.85 6.49
C HIS A 77 -14.35 2.07 6.70
N GLU A 78 -14.54 0.94 6.01
CA GLU A 78 -15.72 0.09 6.14
C GLU A 78 -15.73 -0.62 7.50
N ILE A 79 -14.56 -1.04 7.99
CA ILE A 79 -14.40 -1.70 9.30
C ILE A 79 -14.93 -0.82 10.43
N VAL A 80 -14.65 0.48 10.35
CA VAL A 80 -15.02 1.46 11.37
C VAL A 80 -16.33 2.19 11.04
N ALA A 81 -17.02 1.79 9.97
CA ALA A 81 -18.25 2.41 9.47
C ALA A 81 -18.13 3.94 9.29
N MET A 82 -16.98 4.41 8.78
CA MET A 82 -16.75 5.82 8.46
C MET A 82 -17.27 6.17 7.07
N GLU A 83 -17.93 7.31 6.95
CA GLU A 83 -18.30 7.89 5.67
C GLU A 83 -17.19 8.80 5.13
N SER A 84 -16.67 8.48 3.94
CA SER A 84 -15.67 9.32 3.29
C SER A 84 -16.26 10.69 2.93
N LYS A 85 -15.47 11.76 3.14
CA LYS A 85 -15.81 13.10 2.62
C LYS A 85 -15.93 13.12 1.11
N TYR A 86 -15.19 12.22 0.46
CA TYR A 86 -15.07 12.10 -0.98
C TYR A 86 -15.42 10.65 -1.38
N PRO A 87 -16.69 10.32 -1.63
CA PRO A 87 -17.13 8.95 -1.92
C PRO A 87 -16.44 8.31 -3.14
N TYR A 88 -15.89 9.14 -4.03
CA TYR A 88 -15.12 8.72 -5.21
C TYR A 88 -13.63 8.48 -4.92
N LEU A 89 -13.08 9.08 -3.85
CA LEU A 89 -11.76 8.76 -3.32
C LEU A 89 -11.95 7.61 -2.32
N LYS A 90 -12.03 6.38 -2.84
CA LYS A 90 -12.05 5.15 -2.02
C LYS A 90 -10.74 4.91 -1.25
N LEU A 91 -9.76 5.81 -1.38
CA LEU A 91 -8.42 5.69 -0.82
C LEU A 91 -8.36 6.49 0.48
N ALA A 92 -9.00 5.91 1.49
CA ALA A 92 -8.74 6.21 2.88
C ALA A 92 -7.28 5.87 3.20
N HIS A 93 -6.37 6.85 3.10
CA HIS A 93 -5.03 6.69 3.65
C HIS A 93 -5.13 6.82 5.18
N ALA A 94 -4.65 5.79 5.87
CA ALA A 94 -4.55 5.79 7.32
C ALA A 94 -3.14 5.40 7.71
N ASN A 95 -2.65 6.05 8.75
CA ASN A 95 -1.45 5.60 9.43
C ASN A 95 -1.83 4.99 10.76
N ALA A 96 -1.02 4.01 11.15
CA ALA A 96 -1.19 3.30 12.38
C ALA A 96 0.09 3.27 13.19
N GLU A 97 -0.06 3.05 14.48
CA GLU A 97 0.99 2.88 15.45
C GLU A 97 0.69 1.62 16.24
N MET A 98 1.70 0.77 16.39
CA MET A 98 1.65 -0.34 17.33
C MET A 98 2.69 -0.10 18.40
N ASN A 99 2.23 -0.06 19.65
CA ASN A 99 3.11 -0.08 20.81
C ASN A 99 3.13 -1.51 21.37
N GLY A 100 4.30 -1.96 21.85
CA GLY A 100 4.49 -3.35 22.28
C GLY A 100 3.79 -3.71 23.60
N LYS A 101 3.12 -2.74 24.26
CA LYS A 101 2.48 -2.93 25.57
C LYS A 101 1.01 -3.29 25.43
N ASP A 102 0.29 -2.62 24.54
CA ASP A 102 -1.17 -2.67 24.51
C ASP A 102 -1.72 -3.81 23.64
N LYS A 103 -0.84 -4.57 22.94
CA LYS A 103 -1.24 -5.60 21.97
C LYS A 103 -2.34 -5.09 21.04
N ALA A 104 -2.18 -3.87 20.53
CA ALA A 104 -3.20 -3.17 19.77
C ALA A 104 -2.56 -2.33 18.66
N LEU A 105 -3.34 -2.12 17.61
CA LEU A 105 -3.05 -1.19 16.53
C LEU A 105 -3.93 0.04 16.69
N PHE A 106 -3.29 1.19 16.86
CA PHE A 106 -3.94 2.49 16.92
C PHE A 106 -3.82 3.15 15.56
N PHE A 107 -4.92 3.61 14.97
CA PHE A 107 -4.85 4.17 13.62
C PHE A 107 -5.72 5.41 13.48
N LYS A 108 -5.25 6.31 12.62
CA LYS A 108 -5.91 7.56 12.32
C LYS A 108 -6.07 7.65 10.82
N PHE A 109 -7.28 7.98 10.40
CA PHE A 109 -7.57 8.32 9.02
C PHE A 109 -7.44 9.82 8.80
N TYR A 110 -7.15 10.22 7.56
CA TYR A 110 -7.07 11.62 7.16
C TYR A 110 -8.07 11.91 6.04
N ASN A 111 -8.70 13.09 6.04
CA ASN A 111 -9.70 13.58 5.06
C ASN A 111 -11.18 13.10 5.20
N TYR A 112 -11.82 13.31 6.37
CA TYR A 112 -13.22 12.90 6.63
C TYR A 112 -14.15 14.09 6.98
N LYS A 113 -15.46 13.83 6.97
CA LYS A 113 -16.53 14.84 7.08
C LYS A 113 -16.93 15.21 8.51
N GLU A 114 -16.81 14.30 9.46
CA GLU A 114 -17.52 14.37 10.76
C GLU A 114 -16.60 14.18 11.97
N ASP A 115 -17.18 14.42 13.16
CA ASP A 115 -16.61 14.21 14.50
C ASP A 115 -16.40 12.72 14.82
N TYR A 116 -15.54 12.07 14.04
CA TYR A 116 -15.05 10.74 14.34
C TYR A 116 -14.01 10.78 15.46
N PRO A 117 -13.81 9.66 16.21
CA PRO A 117 -12.71 9.57 17.16
C PRO A 117 -11.38 9.91 16.49
N GLU A 118 -10.56 10.70 17.17
CA GLU A 118 -9.26 11.12 16.62
C GLU A 118 -8.32 9.94 16.37
N ILE A 119 -8.45 8.87 17.15
CA ILE A 119 -7.67 7.63 17.05
C ILE A 119 -8.60 6.44 17.23
N TYR A 120 -8.58 5.52 16.26
CA TYR A 120 -9.21 4.21 16.35
C TYR A 120 -8.27 3.19 16.97
N ARG A 121 -8.84 2.14 17.58
CA ARG A 121 -8.09 1.06 18.22
C ARG A 121 -8.63 -0.30 17.78
N ILE A 122 -7.75 -1.15 17.27
CA ILE A 122 -7.98 -2.58 17.07
C ILE A 122 -7.15 -3.34 18.09
N ASP A 123 -7.80 -4.16 18.91
CA ASP A 123 -7.14 -5.06 19.85
C ASP A 123 -6.77 -6.37 19.16
N PHE A 124 -5.62 -6.93 19.54
CA PHE A 124 -5.21 -8.25 19.08
C PHE A 124 -5.33 -9.26 20.22
N LYS A 125 -6.10 -10.32 19.99
CA LYS A 125 -6.29 -11.44 20.93
C LYS A 125 -5.64 -12.69 20.40
N GLU A 126 -5.09 -13.51 21.28
CA GLU A 126 -4.55 -14.82 20.91
C GLU A 126 -5.66 -15.68 20.29
N ALA A 127 -5.36 -16.31 19.15
CA ALA A 127 -6.20 -17.34 18.58
C ALA A 127 -5.85 -18.70 19.20
N GLU A 128 -6.49 -19.76 18.71
CA GLU A 128 -6.24 -21.13 19.18
C GLU A 128 -4.82 -21.61 18.84
N ASN A 129 -4.20 -21.03 17.81
CA ASN A 129 -2.82 -21.32 17.39
C ASN A 129 -1.84 -20.27 17.92
N GLU A 130 -0.68 -20.69 18.45
CA GLU A 130 0.30 -19.83 19.16
C GLU A 130 0.90 -18.68 18.32
N ALA A 131 0.69 -18.67 17.00
CA ALA A 131 1.21 -17.67 16.07
C ALA A 131 0.12 -16.86 15.35
N GLU A 132 -1.16 -17.13 15.65
CA GLU A 132 -2.32 -16.50 15.03
C GLU A 132 -3.05 -15.62 16.06
N TYR A 133 -3.61 -14.52 15.58
CA TYR A 133 -4.34 -13.58 16.42
C TYR A 133 -5.68 -13.24 15.80
N TYR A 134 -6.64 -12.81 16.62
CA TYR A 134 -7.85 -12.14 16.15
C TYR A 134 -7.68 -10.63 16.31
N ALA A 135 -8.03 -9.88 15.26
CA ALA A 135 -8.32 -8.47 15.38
C ALA A 135 -9.74 -8.28 15.92
N GLU A 136 -9.87 -7.53 17.00
CA GLU A 136 -11.13 -7.16 17.62
C GLU A 136 -11.34 -5.65 17.57
N TYR A 137 -12.52 -5.24 17.13
CA TYR A 137 -12.97 -3.86 17.14
C TYR A 137 -14.34 -3.79 17.82
N ASN A 138 -14.49 -2.90 18.80
CA ASN A 138 -15.70 -2.80 19.64
C ASN A 138 -16.18 -4.15 20.21
N GLY A 139 -15.23 -5.01 20.63
CA GLY A 139 -15.52 -6.34 21.20
C GLY A 139 -15.96 -7.41 20.19
N LYS A 140 -15.95 -7.11 18.89
CA LYS A 140 -16.26 -8.06 17.82
C LYS A 140 -15.00 -8.48 17.08
N ARG A 141 -14.82 -9.79 16.88
CA ARG A 141 -13.78 -10.34 15.99
C ARG A 141 -14.09 -9.96 14.55
N ILE A 142 -13.16 -9.27 13.90
CA ILE A 142 -13.31 -8.77 12.53
C ILE A 142 -12.38 -9.47 11.55
N TYR A 143 -11.16 -9.85 11.98
CA TYR A 143 -10.19 -10.57 11.14
C TYR A 143 -9.36 -11.57 11.95
N LYS A 144 -8.78 -12.55 11.26
CA LYS A 144 -7.59 -13.29 11.69
C LYS A 144 -6.35 -12.48 11.28
N VAL A 145 -5.27 -12.58 12.06
CA VAL A 145 -4.09 -11.73 11.92
C VAL A 145 -2.83 -12.57 12.01
N LEU A 146 -1.90 -12.28 11.09
CA LEU A 146 -0.51 -12.73 11.16
C LEU A 146 0.44 -11.53 11.18
N PHE A 147 1.44 -11.62 12.04
CA PHE A 147 2.58 -10.71 12.04
C PHE A 147 3.73 -11.37 11.28
N VAL A 148 4.26 -10.70 10.27
CA VAL A 148 5.21 -11.31 9.33
C VAL A 148 6.40 -10.40 9.07
N SER A 149 7.61 -10.94 9.21
CA SER A 149 8.84 -10.38 8.64
C SER A 149 9.12 -11.11 7.33
N GLN A 150 9.11 -10.38 6.21
CA GLN A 150 9.35 -10.95 4.88
C GLN A 150 10.15 -10.00 4.00
N PHE A 151 11.03 -10.58 3.19
CA PHE A 151 11.89 -9.86 2.27
C PHE A 151 11.10 -9.35 1.05
N ARG A 152 11.29 -8.08 0.67
CA ARG A 152 10.70 -7.50 -0.54
C ARG A 152 11.74 -6.61 -1.24
N GLY A 153 11.86 -6.74 -2.56
CA GLY A 153 12.59 -5.75 -3.37
C GLY A 153 14.12 -5.69 -3.22
N GLY A 154 14.78 -6.70 -2.64
CA GLY A 154 16.24 -6.83 -2.73
C GLY A 154 17.06 -6.10 -1.66
N THR A 155 16.46 -5.22 -0.85
CA THR A 155 17.21 -4.33 0.04
C THR A 155 17.04 -4.62 1.52
N SER A 156 15.88 -5.12 1.98
CA SER A 156 15.68 -5.46 3.40
C SER A 156 14.44 -6.33 3.68
N SER A 157 14.37 -6.91 4.88
CA SER A 157 13.13 -7.52 5.37
C SER A 157 12.18 -6.45 5.86
N HIS A 158 10.90 -6.53 5.50
CA HIS A 158 9.87 -5.61 5.99
C HIS A 158 8.93 -6.33 6.93
N ILE A 159 8.39 -5.57 7.89
CA ILE A 159 7.40 -6.05 8.85
C ILE A 159 6.00 -5.72 8.31
N TYR A 160 5.12 -6.70 8.35
CA TYR A 160 3.73 -6.60 7.93
C TYR A 160 2.81 -7.12 9.03
N VAL A 161 1.65 -6.48 9.17
CA VAL A 161 0.48 -7.06 9.81
C VAL A 161 -0.49 -7.41 8.69
N LYS A 162 -0.79 -8.69 8.54
CA LYS A 162 -1.67 -9.21 7.50
C LYS A 162 -3.00 -9.61 8.11
N PHE A 163 -4.10 -9.16 7.52
CA PHE A 163 -5.45 -9.37 8.00
C PHE A 163 -6.22 -10.25 7.02
N PHE A 164 -6.78 -11.34 7.55
CA PHE A 164 -7.47 -12.39 6.81
C PHE A 164 -8.91 -12.50 7.33
N LYS A 165 -9.85 -12.85 6.46
CA LYS A 165 -11.26 -12.93 6.88
C LYS A 165 -11.45 -14.05 7.91
N ILE A 166 -12.43 -13.89 8.81
CA ILE A 166 -12.67 -14.85 9.90
C ILE A 166 -13.01 -16.26 9.37
N ASP A 167 -13.70 -16.33 8.24
CA ASP A 167 -14.10 -17.57 7.56
C ASP A 167 -12.97 -18.22 6.75
N GLU A 168 -11.82 -17.56 6.61
CA GLU A 168 -10.69 -18.10 5.87
C GLU A 168 -10.05 -19.26 6.62
N MET A 169 -10.00 -20.44 5.99
CA MET A 169 -9.59 -21.69 6.66
C MET A 169 -8.07 -21.79 6.87
N LYS A 170 -7.26 -21.19 6.00
CA LYS A 170 -5.79 -21.29 6.06
C LYS A 170 -5.17 -19.94 5.80
N LEU A 171 -4.36 -19.46 6.74
CA LEU A 171 -3.63 -18.21 6.60
C LEU A 171 -2.37 -18.47 5.77
N ALA A 172 -2.25 -17.77 4.63
CA ALA A 172 -1.10 -17.87 3.73
C ALA A 172 -0.13 -16.70 4.01
N PRO A 173 0.97 -16.91 4.75
CA PRO A 173 1.84 -15.81 5.18
C PRO A 173 2.68 -15.21 4.05
N ASP A 174 2.74 -15.83 2.88
CA ASP A 174 3.38 -15.36 1.66
C ASP A 174 2.44 -14.51 0.78
N LEU A 175 1.14 -14.56 1.04
CA LEU A 175 0.13 -13.87 0.28
C LEU A 175 0.10 -12.37 0.63
N PHE A 176 -0.12 -11.53 -0.38
CA PHE A 176 -0.20 -10.07 -0.25
C PHE A 176 -1.56 -9.53 -0.69
N ASP A 177 -2.57 -10.39 -0.69
CA ASP A 177 -3.94 -9.96 -0.94
C ASP A 177 -4.58 -9.42 0.35
N GLY A 178 -5.75 -8.80 0.18
CA GLY A 178 -6.53 -8.26 1.30
C GLY A 178 -5.90 -7.06 1.99
N LEU A 179 -6.20 -6.95 3.29
CA LEU A 179 -5.80 -5.82 4.12
C LEU A 179 -4.43 -6.06 4.74
N VAL A 180 -3.52 -5.12 4.49
CA VAL A 180 -2.14 -5.20 4.97
C VAL A 180 -1.70 -3.86 5.54
N ALA A 181 -1.15 -3.91 6.76
CA ALA A 181 -0.40 -2.82 7.36
C ALA A 181 1.09 -3.08 7.16
N ARG A 182 1.83 -2.16 6.56
CA ARG A 182 3.28 -2.27 6.37
C ARG A 182 4.00 -1.32 7.31
N ALA A 183 4.96 -1.81 8.09
CA ALA A 183 5.74 -0.96 8.96
C ALA A 183 6.54 0.05 8.14
N SER A 184 6.46 1.32 8.53
CA SER A 184 7.15 2.45 7.88
C SER A 184 8.67 2.41 8.10
N LYS A 185 9.19 1.46 8.90
CA LYS A 185 10.51 1.53 9.54
C LYS A 185 11.60 0.60 9.01
N ILE A 186 11.42 -0.13 7.92
CA ILE A 186 12.55 -0.90 7.36
C ILE A 186 12.66 -0.63 5.86
N GLY A 187 13.69 0.11 5.45
CA GLY A 187 14.15 0.16 4.06
C GLY A 187 13.70 1.34 3.19
N ASP A 188 12.79 2.21 3.63
CA ASP A 188 12.33 3.40 2.87
C ASP A 188 12.81 4.70 3.57
N PRO A 189 13.07 5.83 2.85
CA PRO A 189 13.71 7.03 3.38
C PRO A 189 12.79 7.93 4.26
N TYR A 190 11.98 7.33 5.13
CA TYR A 190 11.08 8.05 6.03
C TYR A 190 11.72 8.40 7.38
N PRO A 191 11.32 9.52 8.02
CA PRO A 191 10.43 10.57 7.51
C PRO A 191 11.09 11.40 6.39
N ILE A 192 10.30 11.97 5.46
CA ILE A 192 10.80 12.76 4.32
C ILE A 192 10.88 14.25 4.68
N HIS A 193 9.81 14.81 5.24
CA HIS A 193 9.59 16.24 5.50
C HIS A 193 9.66 16.62 6.99
N VAL A 194 9.38 15.69 7.90
CA VAL A 194 9.45 15.89 9.36
C VAL A 194 10.76 15.35 9.94
N LYS A 195 11.27 15.90 11.05
CA LYS A 195 12.59 15.49 11.59
C LYS A 195 12.60 14.04 12.06
N THR A 196 11.57 13.64 12.79
CA THR A 196 11.41 12.29 13.36
C THR A 196 9.94 11.95 13.55
N TYR A 197 9.54 10.70 13.34
CA TYR A 197 8.24 10.20 13.79
C TYR A 197 8.27 9.86 15.28
N LYS A 198 7.51 10.60 16.08
CA LYS A 198 7.28 10.34 17.52
C LYS A 198 5.82 10.03 17.83
N THR A 199 4.90 10.48 16.98
CA THR A 199 3.46 10.36 17.13
C THR A 199 2.80 10.09 15.78
N LEU A 200 1.55 9.61 15.78
CA LEU A 200 0.72 9.52 14.58
C LEU A 200 0.50 10.87 13.88
N ILE A 201 0.53 11.97 14.63
CA ILE A 201 0.45 13.33 14.07
C ILE A 201 1.71 13.62 13.24
N ASP A 202 2.89 13.14 13.65
CA ASP A 202 4.10 13.37 12.87
C ASP A 202 4.05 12.65 11.52
N VAL A 203 3.50 11.44 11.48
CA VAL A 203 3.31 10.67 10.25
C VAL A 203 2.27 11.33 9.36
N GLU A 204 1.14 11.74 9.94
CA GLU A 204 0.11 12.54 9.26
C GLU A 204 0.71 13.78 8.57
N MET A 205 1.53 14.52 9.31
CA MET A 205 2.11 15.77 8.80
C MET A 205 3.09 15.51 7.66
N ASP A 206 3.90 14.45 7.73
CA ASP A 206 4.80 14.08 6.62
C ASP A 206 4.02 13.80 5.34
N ASP A 207 2.95 13.01 5.44
CA ASP A 207 2.09 12.66 4.30
C ASP A 207 1.35 13.88 3.74
N ARG A 208 0.79 14.74 4.61
CA ARG A 208 0.09 15.97 4.18
C ARG A 208 1.03 16.98 3.51
N ILE A 209 2.26 17.11 4.01
CA ILE A 209 3.27 17.94 3.37
C ILE A 209 3.64 17.35 2.01
N GLY A 210 3.82 16.03 1.92
CA GLY A 210 4.06 15.33 0.66
C GLY A 210 2.95 15.60 -0.37
N ALA A 211 1.69 15.38 0.01
CA ALA A 211 0.53 15.65 -0.83
C ALA A 211 0.41 17.14 -1.22
N CYS A 212 0.78 18.06 -0.33
CA CYS A 212 0.85 19.48 -0.66
C CYS A 212 1.86 19.78 -1.78
N PHE A 213 3.01 19.09 -1.80
CA PHE A 213 4.01 19.25 -2.86
C PHE A 213 3.58 18.63 -4.20
N GLU A 214 2.63 17.70 -4.20
CA GLU A 214 2.05 17.12 -5.42
C GLU A 214 1.08 18.09 -6.12
N GLU A 215 0.53 19.07 -5.40
CA GLU A 215 -0.33 20.10 -5.99
C GLU A 215 0.52 21.21 -6.66
N PRO A 216 0.45 21.35 -8.00
CA PRO A 216 1.28 22.30 -8.73
C PRO A 216 0.94 23.76 -8.47
N SER A 217 -0.34 24.08 -8.19
CA SER A 217 -0.79 25.46 -7.98
C SER A 217 -0.78 25.82 -6.48
N PRO A 218 -0.09 26.92 -6.08
CA PRO A 218 -0.12 27.39 -4.69
C PRO A 218 -1.53 27.64 -4.13
N GLU A 219 -2.48 28.00 -4.99
CA GLU A 219 -3.87 28.28 -4.64
C GLU A 219 -4.67 27.02 -4.32
N GLY A 220 -4.29 25.88 -4.88
CA GLY A 220 -4.91 24.57 -4.61
C GLY A 220 -4.33 23.85 -3.40
N ARG A 221 -3.17 24.32 -2.90
CA ARG A 221 -2.47 23.69 -1.78
C ARG A 221 -3.18 23.94 -0.47
N GLU A 222 -3.07 22.95 0.43
CA GLU A 222 -3.51 23.10 1.81
C GLU A 222 -2.75 24.23 2.54
N TRP A 223 -1.44 24.28 2.33
CA TRP A 223 -0.58 25.39 2.76
C TRP A 223 0.14 25.95 1.54
N PRO A 224 0.08 27.26 1.25
CA PRO A 224 0.64 27.84 0.02
C PRO A 224 2.12 27.47 -0.24
N ASN A 225 2.89 27.31 0.83
CA ASN A 225 4.30 26.94 0.82
C ASN A 225 4.59 25.53 1.39
N CYS A 226 3.56 24.71 1.59
CA CYS A 226 3.65 23.39 2.22
C CYS A 226 4.33 23.38 3.60
N LYS A 227 4.23 24.50 4.32
CA LYS A 227 4.69 24.62 5.71
C LYS A 227 3.49 24.79 6.63
N PRO A 228 3.05 23.73 7.31
CA PRO A 228 1.99 23.82 8.31
C PRO A 228 2.34 24.87 9.38
N PRO A 229 1.48 25.88 9.61
CA PRO A 229 1.76 26.90 10.61
C PRO A 229 1.75 26.29 12.03
N GLY A 230 2.73 26.65 12.85
CA GLY A 230 2.85 26.20 14.24
C GLY A 230 3.37 24.77 14.45
N TYR A 231 3.67 24.04 13.38
CA TYR A 231 4.22 22.69 13.49
C TYR A 231 5.76 22.71 13.56
N ASN A 232 6.30 22.45 14.76
CA ASN A 232 7.73 22.65 15.07
C ASN A 232 8.65 21.47 14.65
N ASN A 233 8.07 20.36 14.18
CA ASN A 233 8.81 19.14 13.82
C ASN A 233 9.13 19.07 12.31
N LEU A 234 9.11 20.18 11.60
CA LEU A 234 9.51 20.30 10.18
C LEU A 234 11.04 20.26 10.03
N LYS A 235 11.54 19.64 8.95
CA LYS A 235 12.96 19.73 8.54
C LYS A 235 13.34 21.09 7.97
#